data_AF-Q7GHE2-F1
#
_entry.id   AF-Q7GHE2-F1
#
_cell.length_a   1.000
_cell.length_b   1.000
_cell.length_c   1.000
_cell.angle_alpha   90.00
_cell.angle_beta   90.00
_cell.angle_gamma   90.00
#
_symmetry.space_group_name_H-M   'P 1'
#
loop_
_entity.id
_entity.type
_entity.pdbx_description
1 polymer ?
#
loop_
_entity_poly.entity_id
_entity_poly.type
_entity_poly.pdbx_seq_one_letter_code
_entity_poly.pdbx_strand_id
1 'polypeptide(L)' 'EFTKNNSLIIPTIMATITLLNLYFYLRLIYSTSITLLPMSNNVKMKWQFEHTKPTPFLPTLITLTTLLLPISPFMLMIL' A
#
# COMPACT_ATOMS: atom_id res chain seq x y z
N GLU A 1 -12.91 -12.76 17.24
CA GLU A 1 -13.71 -12.07 18.28
C GLU A 1 -15.00 -11.43 17.75
N PHE A 2 -14.98 -10.35 16.96
CA PHE A 2 -16.23 -9.64 16.59
C PHE A 2 -17.20 -10.43 15.70
N THR A 3 -16.71 -11.26 14.77
CA THR A 3 -17.55 -12.20 14.00
C THR A 3 -18.10 -13.35 14.86
N LYS A 4 -17.52 -13.58 16.04
CA LYS A 4 -17.91 -14.62 17.01
C LYS A 4 -19.03 -14.12 17.95
N ASN A 5 -19.24 -12.80 18.04
CA ASN A 5 -20.24 -12.14 18.90
C ASN A 5 -21.53 -11.72 18.17
N ASN A 6 -21.82 -12.28 16.98
CA ASN A 6 -23.03 -12.00 16.17
C ASN A 6 -23.29 -10.51 15.82
N SER A 7 -22.34 -9.60 16.06
CA SER A 7 -22.51 -8.18 15.80
C SER A 7 -22.12 -7.83 14.36
N LEU A 8 -23.11 -7.85 13.45
CA LEU A 8 -22.93 -7.48 12.04
C LEU A 8 -22.90 -5.96 11.78
N ILE A 9 -23.44 -5.16 12.70
CA ILE A 9 -23.60 -3.71 12.52
C ILE A 9 -22.26 -2.97 12.61
N ILE A 10 -21.40 -3.35 13.55
CA ILE A 10 -20.09 -2.72 13.76
C ILE A 10 -19.13 -2.94 12.58
N PRO A 11 -18.91 -4.19 12.09
CA PRO A 11 -17.99 -4.43 10.98
C PRO A 11 -18.45 -3.80 9.66
N THR A 12 -19.77 -3.68 9.44
CA THR A 12 -20.30 -3.02 8.24
C THR A 12 -20.05 -1.51 8.27
N ILE A 13 -20.27 -0.84 9.40
CA ILE A 13 -19.91 0.58 9.57
C ILE A 13 -18.40 0.77 9.35
N MET A 14 -17.55 -0.06 9.95
CA MET A 14 -16.10 0.00 9.75
C MET A 14 -15.72 -0.16 8.27
N ALA A 15 -16.31 -1.14 7.57
CA ALA A 15 -16.06 -1.36 6.14
C ALA A 15 -16.47 -0.16 5.27
N THR A 16 -17.60 0.50 5.58
CA THR A 16 -18.02 1.71 4.82
C THR A 16 -17.08 2.89 5.03
N ILE A 17 -16.54 3.06 6.24
CA ILE A 17 -15.59 4.13 6.55
C ILE A 17 -14.24 3.89 5.85
N THR A 18 -13.76 2.64 5.79
CA THR A 18 -12.48 2.32 5.14
C THR A 18 -12.50 2.53 3.62
N LEU A 19 -13.65 2.36 2.97
CA LEU A 19 -13.82 2.69 1.54
C LEU A 19 -13.53 4.16 1.23
N LEU A 20 -13.87 5.08 2.15
CA LEU A 20 -13.58 6.51 2.00
C LEU A 20 -12.08 6.80 2.02
N ASN A 21 -11.34 6.14 2.92
CA ASN A 21 -9.88 6.21 2.94
C ASN A 21 -9.26 5.62 1.66
N LEU A 22 -9.82 4.53 1.14
CA LEU A 22 -9.35 3.93 -0.11
C LEU A 22 -9.47 4.90 -1.30
N TYR A 23 -10.55 5.67 -1.37
CA TYR A 23 -10.74 6.67 -2.43
C TYR A 23 -9.64 7.76 -2.41
N PHE A 24 -9.17 8.17 -1.23
CA PHE A 24 -8.05 9.09 -1.12
C PHE A 24 -6.75 8.51 -1.73
N TYR A 25 -6.47 7.23 -1.50
CA TYR A 25 -5.33 6.55 -2.12
C TYR A 25 -5.46 6.47 -3.65
N LEU A 26 -6.67 6.23 -4.18
CA LEU A 26 -6.89 6.24 -5.63
C LEU A 26 -6.52 7.57 -6.26
N ARG A 27 -6.96 8.69 -5.68
CA ARG A 27 -6.62 10.04 -6.18
C ARG A 27 -5.11 10.27 -6.18
N LEU A 28 -4.40 9.79 -5.15
CA LEU A 28 -2.95 9.86 -5.08
C LEU A 28 -2.31 9.05 -6.22
N ILE A 29 -2.72 7.80 -6.41
CA ILE A 29 -2.20 6.90 -7.47
C ILE A 29 -2.44 7.50 -8.87
N TYR A 30 -3.59 8.14 -9.09
CA TYR A 30 -3.88 8.82 -10.34
C TYR A 30 -2.87 9.92 -10.65
N SER A 31 -2.49 10.71 -9.64
CA SER A 31 -1.54 11.81 -9.80
C SER A 31 -0.08 11.37 -9.95
N THR A 32 0.28 10.17 -9.48
CA THR A 32 1.68 9.73 -9.42
C THR A 32 2.05 8.70 -10.47
N SER A 33 1.21 7.68 -10.69
CA SER A 33 1.58 6.50 -11.48
C SER A 33 0.73 6.30 -12.72
N ILE A 34 -0.56 6.63 -12.67
CA ILE A 34 -1.46 6.38 -13.81
C ILE A 34 -1.38 7.49 -14.86
N THR A 35 -1.19 8.75 -14.44
CA THR A 35 -1.10 9.89 -15.37
C THR A 35 0.31 10.45 -15.41
N LEU A 36 0.84 10.70 -16.61
CA LEU A 36 2.09 11.44 -16.77
C LEU A 36 1.83 12.93 -16.56
N LEU A 37 2.41 13.48 -15.51
CA LEU A 37 2.42 14.92 -15.27
C LEU A 37 3.57 15.60 -16.04
N PRO A 38 3.39 16.87 -16.47
CA PRO A 38 4.45 17.64 -17.10
C PRO A 38 5.59 17.88 -16.10
N MET A 39 6.81 17.49 -16.47
CA MET A 39 8.00 17.55 -15.61
C MET A 39 9.01 18.57 -16.18
N SER A 40 9.75 19.25 -15.29
CA SER A 40 10.73 20.27 -15.67
C SER A 40 12.02 19.66 -16.24
N ASN A 41 12.75 20.45 -17.03
CA ASN A 41 13.97 19.99 -17.71
C ASN A 41 15.09 19.56 -16.72
N ASN A 42 15.05 20.05 -15.48
CA ASN A 42 16.00 19.71 -14.41
C ASN A 42 15.95 18.23 -14.00
N VAL A 43 14.84 17.53 -14.26
CA VAL A 43 14.73 16.09 -13.98
C VAL A 43 15.69 15.27 -14.85
N LYS A 44 15.95 15.71 -16.08
CA LYS A 44 16.85 14.99 -17.00
C LYS A 44 18.29 14.91 -16.48
N MET A 45 18.73 15.91 -15.72
CA MET A 45 20.04 15.88 -15.06
C MET A 45 20.10 14.78 -13.98
N LYS A 46 18.99 14.52 -13.28
CA LYS A 46 18.93 13.48 -12.25
C LYS A 46 18.99 12.06 -12.81
N TRP A 47 18.63 11.85 -14.07
CA TRP A 47 18.71 10.52 -14.71
C TRP A 47 20.14 10.03 -14.92
N GLN A 48 21.11 10.95 -14.96
CA GLN A 48 22.52 10.61 -15.13
C GLN A 48 23.18 10.11 -13.84
N PHE A 49 22.58 10.42 -12.68
CA PHE A 49 23.11 10.03 -11.37
C PHE A 49 22.32 8.86 -10.80
N GLU A 50 23.02 7.83 -10.33
CA GLU A 50 22.40 6.71 -9.65
C GLU A 50 22.01 7.05 -8.20
N HIS A 51 21.02 6.33 -7.68
CA HIS A 51 20.56 6.49 -6.30
C HIS A 51 21.51 5.78 -5.32
N THR A 52 22.29 6.54 -4.57
CA THR A 52 23.25 6.02 -3.57
C THR A 52 22.67 5.90 -2.16
N LYS A 53 21.35 5.94 -2.00
CA LYS A 53 20.70 5.89 -0.67
C LYS A 53 20.77 4.47 -0.10
N PRO A 54 21.41 4.26 1.07
CA PRO A 54 21.49 2.94 1.69
C PRO A 54 20.10 2.52 2.16
N THR A 55 19.54 1.45 1.56
CA THR A 55 18.20 0.94 1.87
C THR A 55 18.17 -0.59 1.94
N PRO A 56 18.88 -1.20 2.91
CA PRO A 56 19.16 -2.64 2.91
C PRO A 56 17.91 -3.55 3.03
N PHE A 57 16.89 -3.14 3.78
CA PHE A 57 15.69 -3.96 4.04
C PHE A 57 14.46 -3.55 3.20
N LEU A 58 14.63 -2.61 2.29
CA LEU A 58 13.51 -2.06 1.52
C LEU A 58 12.92 -3.08 0.53
N PRO A 59 13.73 -3.86 -0.21
CA PRO A 59 13.21 -4.90 -1.10
C PRO A 59 12.45 -6.00 -0.36
N THR A 60 12.97 -6.45 0.80
CA THR A 60 12.33 -7.50 1.61
C THR A 60 10.98 -7.05 2.18
N LEU A 61 10.85 -5.77 2.50
CA LEU A 61 9.58 -5.24 3.01
C LEU A 61 8.53 -5.11 1.89
N ILE A 62 8.93 -4.76 0.67
CA ILE A 62 8.03 -4.69 -0.50
C ILE A 62 7.49 -6.08 -0.88
N THR A 63 8.35 -7.11 -0.87
CA THR A 63 7.89 -8.48 -1.16
C THR A 63 6.94 -8.98 -0.09
N LEU A 64 7.19 -8.65 1.18
CA LEU A 64 6.30 -9.01 2.28
C LEU A 64 4.93 -8.30 2.17
N THR A 65 4.86 -7.02 1.81
CA THR A 65 3.55 -6.34 1.71
C THR A 65 2.66 -6.87 0.59
N THR A 66 3.25 -7.42 -0.48
CA THR A 66 2.51 -7.85 -1.69
C THR A 66 2.23 -9.35 -1.72
N LEU A 67 3.19 -10.19 -1.32
CA LEU A 67 3.12 -11.65 -1.45
C LEU A 67 2.70 -12.37 -0.16
N LEU A 68 2.30 -11.65 0.89
CA LEU A 68 1.88 -12.27 2.15
C LEU A 68 0.47 -12.87 2.11
N LEU A 69 -0.36 -12.46 1.15
CA LEU A 69 -1.75 -12.90 1.03
C LEU A 69 -1.93 -14.45 0.97
N PRO A 70 -1.14 -15.20 0.18
CA PRO A 70 -1.25 -16.67 0.11
C PRO A 70 -0.79 -17.39 1.40
N ILE A 71 0.00 -16.73 2.26
CA ILE A 71 0.59 -17.30 3.49
C ILE A 71 -0.32 -17.01 4.70
N SER A 72 -1.54 -16.50 4.48
CA SER A 72 -2.52 -16.19 5.53
C SER A 72 -2.76 -17.28 6.60
N PRO A 73 -2.87 -18.60 6.29
CA PRO A 73 -3.06 -19.60 7.35
C PRO A 73 -1.85 -19.71 8.28
N PHE A 74 -0.64 -19.54 7.76
CA PHE A 74 0.59 -19.55 8.55
C PHE A 74 0.68 -18.29 9.44
N MET A 75 0.24 -17.13 8.95
CA MET A 75 0.19 -15.90 9.74
C MET A 75 -0.74 -15.97 10.95
N LEU A 76 -1.85 -16.69 10.84
CA LEU A 76 -2.78 -16.91 11.95
C LEU A 76 -2.20 -17.86 13.02
N MET A 77 -1.26 -18.73 12.65
CA MET A 77 -0.65 -19.72 13.54
C MET A 77 0.64 -19.23 14.22
N ILE A 78 1.26 -18.15 13.72
CA ILE A 78 2.48 -17.57 14.28
C ILE A 78 2.25 -16.98 15.69
N LEU A 79 1.01 -16.68 16.05
CA LEU A 79 0.58 -16.19 17.37
C LEU A 79 0.02 -17.34 18.20
#